data_AF-A0A6D2G8V8-F1
#
_entry.id   AF-A0A6D2G8V8-F1
#
_cell.length_a   1.000
_cell.length_b   1.000
_cell.length_c   1.000
_cell.angle_alpha   90.00
_cell.angle_beta   90.00
_cell.angle_gamma   90.00
#
_symmetry.space_group_name_H-M   'P 1'
#
loop_
_entity.id
_entity.type
_entity.pdbx_description
1 polymer ?
#
loop_
_entity_poly.entity_id
_entity_poly.type
_entity_poly.pdbx_seq_one_letter_code
_entity_poly.pdbx_strand_id
1 'polypeptide(L)' 'MKLRQQNPALKVLLSVGDWGVHGFSGAAASKEARAVFIKSAQEIVDKYGLDGIDLDWEYPVNGA' A
#
# COMPACT_ATOMS: atom_id res chain seq x y z
N MET A 1 -10.51 -2.45 14.35
CA MET A 1 -9.89 -2.70 15.69
C MET A 1 -10.58 -3.79 16.53
N LYS A 2 -11.91 -4.03 16.44
CA LYS A 2 -12.59 -5.10 17.22
C LYS A 2 -11.98 -6.51 17.05
N LEU A 3 -11.57 -6.88 15.84
CA LEU A 3 -10.94 -8.18 15.57
C LEU A 3 -9.60 -8.36 16.30
N ARG A 4 -8.87 -7.26 16.59
CA ARG A 4 -7.63 -7.32 17.36
C ARG A 4 -7.87 -7.63 18.84
N GLN A 5 -9.07 -7.40 19.37
CA GLN A 5 -9.42 -7.81 20.74
C GLN A 5 -9.54 -9.33 20.84
N GLN A 6 -9.96 -10.00 19.76
CA GLN A 6 -10.07 -11.45 19.68
C GLN A 6 -8.73 -12.12 19.36
N ASN A 7 -7.89 -11.45 18.56
CA ASN A 7 -6.54 -11.88 18.26
C ASN A 7 -5.56 -10.70 18.38
N PRO A 8 -4.91 -10.51 19.54
CA PRO A 8 -3.96 -9.41 19.74
C PRO A 8 -2.75 -9.43 18.80
N ALA A 9 -2.41 -10.58 18.21
CA ALA A 9 -1.31 -10.72 17.25
C ALA A 9 -1.74 -10.42 15.79
N LEU A 10 -3.03 -10.17 15.53
CA LEU A 10 -3.53 -9.86 14.20
C LEU A 10 -2.89 -8.58 13.66
N LYS A 11 -2.27 -8.69 12.48
CA LYS A 11 -1.82 -7.55 11.67
C LYS A 11 -2.81 -7.27 10.56
N VAL A 12 -3.10 -5.99 10.32
CA VAL A 12 -4.00 -5.49 9.29
C VAL A 12 -3.22 -4.52 8.42
N LEU A 13 -3.08 -4.87 7.14
CA LEU A 13 -2.41 -4.05 6.14
C LEU A 13 -3.43 -3.49 5.16
N LEU A 14 -3.13 -2.36 4.54
CA LEU A 14 -3.85 -1.91 3.34
C LEU A 14 -3.16 -2.48 2.11
N SER A 15 -3.89 -3.27 1.32
CA SER A 15 -3.46 -3.61 -0.03
C SER A 15 -3.77 -2.45 -0.97
N VAL A 16 -2.76 -2.02 -1.71
CA VAL A 16 -2.84 -0.98 -2.74
C VAL A 16 -2.57 -1.67 -4.06
N GLY A 17 -3.48 -1.56 -5.02
CA GLY A 17 -3.36 -2.26 -6.29
C GLY A 17 -4.59 -3.09 -6.58
N ASP A 18 -4.38 -4.31 -7.09
CA ASP A 18 -5.35 -5.21 -7.74
C ASP A 18 -5.36 -5.04 -9.28
N TRP A 19 -5.99 -6.01 -9.96
CA TRP A 19 -6.12 -6.07 -11.41
C TRP A 19 -6.81 -4.82 -11.98
N GLY A 20 -6.21 -4.23 -13.01
CA GLY A 20 -6.75 -3.05 -13.68
C GLY A 20 -6.51 -1.73 -12.94
N VAL A 21 -5.78 -1.73 -11.82
CA VAL A 21 -5.34 -0.50 -11.16
C VAL A 21 -4.12 0.09 -11.87
N HIS A 22 -4.14 1.40 -12.07
CA HIS A 22 -3.07 2.15 -12.73
C HIS A 22 -2.37 3.09 -11.76
N GLY A 23 -1.21 3.62 -12.20
CA GLY A 23 -0.48 4.66 -11.46
C GLY A 23 0.82 4.18 -10.81
N PHE A 24 1.02 2.87 -10.62
CA PHE A 24 2.25 2.33 -10.05
C PHE A 24 3.51 2.72 -10.82
N SER A 25 3.49 2.61 -12.15
CA SER A 25 4.64 2.98 -12.99
C SER A 25 5.01 4.47 -12.79
N GLY A 26 4.01 5.36 -12.75
CA GLY A 26 4.22 6.78 -12.48
C GLY A 26 4.73 7.04 -11.07
N ALA A 27 4.14 6.38 -10.07
CA ALA A 27 4.57 6.47 -8.67
C ALA A 27 6.02 5.96 -8.47
N ALA A 28 6.47 5.01 -9.29
CA ALA A 28 7.81 4.43 -9.22
C ALA A 28 8.87 5.18 -10.06
N ALA A 29 8.45 6.01 -11.04
CA ALA A 29 9.29 6.50 -12.14
C ALA A 29 10.48 7.38 -11.73
N SER A 30 10.39 8.12 -10.63
CA SER A 30 11.48 8.98 -10.15
C SER A 30 11.63 8.91 -8.63
N LYS A 31 12.75 9.46 -8.12
CA LYS A 31 12.97 9.55 -6.67
C LYS A 31 11.88 10.40 -5.99
N GLU A 32 11.49 11.49 -6.63
CA GLU A 32 10.49 12.44 -6.16
C GLU A 32 9.09 11.80 -6.17
N ALA A 33 8.74 11.09 -7.24
CA ALA A 33 7.46 10.37 -7.33
C ALA A 33 7.35 9.28 -6.26
N ARG A 34 8.42 8.51 -6.05
CA ARG A 34 8.48 7.51 -4.98
C ARG A 34 8.32 8.13 -3.60
N ALA A 35 8.97 9.28 -3.36
CA ALA A 35 8.86 9.98 -2.08
C ALA A 35 7.42 10.45 -1.79
N VAL A 36 6.71 10.95 -2.80
CA VAL A 36 5.29 11.33 -2.67
C VAL A 36 4.43 10.10 -2.37
N PHE A 37 4.61 9.00 -3.11
CA PHE A 37 3.87 7.77 -2.87
C PHE A 37 4.10 7.22 -1.45
N ILE A 38 5.36 7.08 -1.03
CA ILE A 38 5.73 6.60 0.30
C ILE A 38 5.13 7.47 1.39
N LYS A 39 5.21 8.80 1.25
CA LYS A 39 4.63 9.72 2.24
C LYS A 39 3.12 9.52 2.36
N SER A 40 2.42 9.43 1.24
CA SER A 40 0.96 9.22 1.24
C SER A 40 0.56 7.87 1.87
N ALA A 41 1.35 6.82 1.61
CA ALA A 41 1.16 5.50 2.19
C ALA A 41 1.36 5.52 3.71
N GLN A 42 2.40 6.20 4.20
CA GLN A 42 2.64 6.40 5.64
C GLN A 42 1.49 7.15 6.31
N GLU A 43 1.03 8.26 5.71
CA GLU A 43 -0.09 9.04 6.25
C GLU A 43 -1.36 8.18 6.40
N ILE A 44 -1.62 7.26 5.47
CA ILE A 44 -2.74 6.32 5.57
C ILE A 44 -2.54 5.30 6.69
N VAL A 45 -1.34 4.70 6.80
CA VAL A 45 -1.00 3.76 7.87
C VAL A 45 -1.26 4.39 9.24
N ASP A 46 -0.76 5.60 9.45
CA ASP A 46 -0.90 6.33 10.71
C ASP A 46 -2.36 6.72 10.97
N LYS A 47 -3.06 7.25 9.95
CA LYS A 47 -4.45 7.70 10.07
C LYS A 47 -5.40 6.58 10.51
N TYR A 48 -5.18 5.36 10.04
CA TYR A 48 -6.07 4.22 10.30
C TYR A 48 -5.52 3.21 11.31
N GLY A 49 -4.31 3.40 11.83
CA GLY A 49 -3.67 2.47 12.77
C GLY A 49 -3.46 1.08 12.16
N LEU A 50 -2.98 1.06 10.91
CA LEU A 50 -2.63 -0.16 10.19
C LEU A 50 -1.21 -0.61 10.56
N ASP A 51 -0.86 -1.86 10.30
CA ASP A 51 0.49 -2.39 10.56
C ASP A 51 1.40 -2.33 9.34
N GLY A 52 0.88 -1.87 8.20
CA GLY A 52 1.66 -1.72 6.99
C GLY A 52 0.83 -1.60 5.73
N ILE A 53 1.55 -1.68 4.61
CA ILE A 53 1.04 -1.62 3.25
C ILE A 53 1.47 -2.89 2.54
N ASP A 54 0.58 -3.42 1.72
CA ASP A 54 0.83 -4.45 0.73
C ASP A 54 0.71 -3.80 -0.66
N LEU A 55 1.66 -4.09 -1.56
CA LEU A 55 1.68 -3.51 -2.90
C LEU A 55 1.37 -4.61 -3.92
N ASP A 56 0.16 -4.56 -4.45
CA ASP A 56 -0.35 -5.52 -5.41
C ASP A 56 -0.31 -4.93 -6.83
N TRP A 57 0.91 -4.71 -7.32
CA TRP A 57 1.12 -4.18 -8.67
C TRP A 57 1.11 -5.32 -9.68
N GLU A 58 0.04 -5.38 -10.47
CA GLU A 58 -0.13 -6.37 -11.55
C GLU A 58 -0.09 -5.75 -12.96
N TYR A 59 1.03 -5.80 -13.66
CA TYR A 59 2.37 -6.11 -13.15
C TYR A 59 3.37 -5.05 -13.62
N PRO A 60 4.56 -4.96 -13.01
CA PRO A 60 5.59 -4.06 -13.48
C PRO A 60 6.02 -4.36 -14.91
N VAL A 61 6.48 -3.31 -15.59
CA VAL A 61 7.05 -3.35 -16.95
C VAL A 61 6.04 -3.73 -18.02
N ASN A 62 5.65 -4.99 -18.12
CA ASN A 62 4.85 -5.52 -19.23
C ASN A 62 3.68 -6.41 -18.76
N GLY A 63 3.22 -6.30 -17.52
CA GLY A 63 2.36 -7.31 -16.88
C GLY A 63 1.27 -7.97 -17.74
N ALA A 64 1.57 -9.23 -18.11
CA ALA A 64 0.94 -10.13 -19.11
C ALA A 64 1.42 -9.96 -20.56
#